data_AF-A0A4Y2C9T9-F1
#
_entry.id   AF-A0A4Y2C9T9-F1
#
_cell.length_a   1.000
_cell.length_b   1.000
_cell.length_c   1.000
_cell.angle_alpha   90.00
_cell.angle_beta   90.00
_cell.angle_gamma   90.00
#
_symmetry.space_group_name_H-M   'P 1'
#
loop_
_entity.id
_entity.type
_entity.pdbx_description
1 polymer ?
#
loop_
_entity_poly.entity_id
_entity_poly.type
_entity_poly.pdbx_seq_one_letter_code
_entity_poly.pdbx_strand_id
1 'polypeptide(L)'
;MLFSRTLRLPCDILFRRPSDKPSSPNEYLNNLEARLESVHAFARERIKLASKRMKISYDSRATDHHFKDGDQVWMYNLKRRRGLSRKLQQNWV
;
A
#
# COMPACT_ATOMS: atom_id res chain seq x y z
N MET A 1 -55.22 9.57 21.44
CA MET A 1 -54.53 9.20 20.18
C MET A 1 -53.17 8.61 20.53
N LEU A 2 -52.93 7.34 20.20
CA LEU A 2 -51.69 6.61 20.47
C LEU A 2 -50.62 6.95 19.41
N PHE A 3 -49.59 7.70 19.78
CA PHE A 3 -48.32 7.71 19.04
C PHE A 3 -47.34 6.71 19.67
N SER A 4 -47.74 5.44 19.69
CA SER A 4 -46.88 4.34 20.14
C SER A 4 -46.19 3.70 18.93
N ARG A 5 -45.07 4.29 18.51
CA ARG A 5 -43.93 3.64 17.83
C ARG A 5 -42.90 4.74 17.53
N THR A 6 -41.68 4.55 18.02
CA THR A 6 -40.52 5.39 17.71
C THR A 6 -40.42 5.60 16.19
N LEU A 7 -40.37 6.87 15.76
CA LEU A 7 -40.18 7.24 14.36
C LEU A 7 -38.88 6.62 13.85
N ARG A 8 -38.96 5.65 12.95
CA ARG A 8 -37.80 5.11 12.24
C ARG A 8 -37.36 6.11 11.20
N LEU A 9 -36.09 6.51 11.26
CA LEU A 9 -35.52 7.38 10.24
C LEU A 9 -35.37 6.58 8.93
N PRO A 10 -35.40 7.23 7.75
CA PRO A 10 -35.14 6.58 6.48
C PRO A 10 -33.81 5.78 6.47
N CYS A 11 -32.80 6.27 7.20
CA CYS A 11 -31.52 5.57 7.38
C CYS A 11 -31.67 4.24 8.12
N ASP A 12 -32.59 4.09 9.08
CA ASP A 12 -32.81 2.85 9.83
C ASP A 12 -33.48 1.76 9.00
N ILE A 13 -34.13 2.16 7.89
CA ILE A 13 -34.76 1.27 6.91
C ILE A 13 -33.70 0.78 5.90
N LEU A 14 -32.84 1.70 5.45
CA LEU A 14 -31.77 1.40 4.50
C LEU A 14 -30.64 0.61 5.14
N PHE A 15 -30.27 0.95 6.38
CA PHE A 15 -29.27 0.27 7.17
C PHE A 15 -29.97 -0.43 8.32
N ARG A 16 -30.14 -1.76 8.19
CA ARG A 16 -30.69 -2.59 9.26
C ARG A 16 -29.93 -2.31 10.55
N ARG A 17 -30.66 -1.91 11.60
CA ARG A 17 -30.10 -1.64 12.93
C ARG A 17 -29.20 -2.82 13.37
N PRO A 18 -27.92 -2.57 13.71
CA PRO A 18 -27.09 -3.57 14.35
C PRO A 18 -27.78 -4.08 15.62
N SER A 19 -27.68 -5.37 15.91
CA SER A 19 -28.26 -5.98 17.12
C SER A 19 -27.95 -5.15 18.37
N ASP A 20 -28.94 -4.93 19.24
CA ASP A 20 -28.90 -4.07 20.44
C ASP A 20 -27.95 -4.55 21.56
N LYS A 21 -27.03 -5.49 21.28
CA LYS A 21 -25.86 -5.69 22.12
C LYS A 21 -24.75 -4.79 21.59
N PRO A 22 -24.56 -3.57 22.14
CA PRO A 22 -23.35 -2.85 21.90
C PRO A 22 -22.22 -3.74 22.41
N SER A 23 -21.38 -4.20 21.49
CA SER A 23 -20.02 -4.59 21.82
C SER A 23 -19.46 -3.47 22.68
N SER A 24 -18.83 -3.81 23.82
CA SER A 24 -18.28 -2.75 24.68
C SER A 24 -17.39 -1.85 23.81
N PRO A 25 -17.32 -0.53 24.03
CA PRO A 25 -16.49 0.35 23.21
C PRO A 25 -15.07 -0.20 23.02
N ASN A 26 -14.55 -0.87 24.06
CA ASN A 26 -13.27 -1.55 24.04
C ASN A 26 -13.21 -2.74 23.06
N GLU A 27 -14.24 -3.59 23.02
CA GLU A 27 -14.31 -4.73 22.11
C GLU A 27 -14.45 -4.29 20.65
N TYR A 28 -15.21 -3.23 20.37
CA TYR A 28 -15.27 -2.63 19.03
C TYR A 28 -13.91 -2.09 18.59
N LEU A 29 -13.22 -1.34 19.47
CA LEU A 29 -11.89 -0.80 19.18
C LEU A 29 -10.86 -1.92 18.93
N ASN A 30 -10.86 -2.97 19.77
CA ASN A 30 -9.97 -4.12 19.59
C ASN A 30 -10.25 -4.86 18.27
N ASN A 31 -11.52 -5.03 17.89
CA ASN A 31 -11.86 -5.66 16.62
C ASN A 31 -11.42 -4.82 15.43
N LEU A 32 -11.58 -3.49 15.53
CA LEU A 32 -11.14 -2.56 14.49
C LEU A 32 -9.63 -2.61 14.31
N GLU A 33 -8.88 -2.54 15.41
CA GLU A 33 -7.42 -2.62 15.42
C GLU A 33 -6.93 -3.92 14.78
N ALA A 34 -7.46 -5.07 15.24
CA ALA A 34 -7.08 -6.38 14.68
C ALA A 34 -7.38 -6.50 13.18
N ARG A 35 -8.50 -5.94 12.72
CA ARG A 35 -8.85 -5.91 11.29
C ARG A 35 -7.90 -5.03 10.48
N LEU A 36 -7.53 -3.87 11.01
CA LEU A 36 -6.58 -2.96 10.35
C LEU A 36 -5.18 -3.57 10.28
N GLU A 37 -4.71 -4.20 11.35
CA GLU A 37 -3.44 -4.92 11.37
C GLU A 37 -3.41 -6.04 10.33
N SER A 38 -4.48 -6.83 10.26
CA SER A 38 -4.64 -7.91 9.27
C SER A 38 -4.59 -7.39 7.84
N VAL A 39 -5.38 -6.36 7.51
CA VAL A 39 -5.39 -5.76 6.16
C VAL A 39 -4.04 -5.15 5.81
N HIS A 40 -3.38 -4.50 6.78
CA HIS A 40 -2.06 -3.92 6.57
C HIS A 40 -1.00 -5.00 6.33
N ALA A 41 -0.96 -6.05 7.15
CA ALA A 41 -0.06 -7.19 6.96
C ALA A 41 -0.27 -7.85 5.59
N PHE A 42 -1.53 -8.08 5.21
CA PHE A 42 -1.89 -8.60 3.90
C PHE A 42 -1.37 -7.70 2.77
N ALA A 43 -1.59 -6.38 2.85
CA ALA A 43 -1.12 -5.44 1.84
C ALA A 43 0.42 -5.47 1.73
N ARG A 44 1.15 -5.52 2.86
CA ARG A 44 2.62 -5.60 2.85
C ARG A 44 3.13 -6.87 2.16
N GLU A 45 2.54 -8.02 2.44
CA GLU A 45 2.91 -9.27 1.78
C GLU A 45 2.63 -9.24 0.28
N ARG A 46 1.51 -8.63 -0.14
CA ARG A 46 1.19 -8.45 -1.56
C ARG A 46 2.20 -7.55 -2.27
N ILE A 47 2.61 -6.45 -1.63
CA ILE A 47 3.65 -5.55 -2.17
C ILE A 47 4.99 -6.28 -2.31
N LYS A 48 5.39 -7.05 -1.29
CA LYS A 48 6.62 -7.85 -1.30
C LYS A 48 6.60 -8.88 -2.43
N LEU A 49 5.48 -9.60 -2.59
CA LEU A 49 5.30 -10.58 -3.65
C LEU A 49 5.33 -9.93 -5.05
N ALA A 50 4.63 -8.81 -5.22
CA ALA A 50 4.65 -8.06 -6.48
C ALA A 50 6.06 -7.57 -6.82
N SER A 51 6.80 -7.07 -5.83
CA SER A 51 8.20 -6.64 -5.99
C SER A 51 9.10 -7.82 -6.41
N LYS A 52 8.92 -8.99 -5.81
CA LYS A 52 9.65 -10.21 -6.20
C LYS A 52 9.34 -10.63 -7.63
N ARG A 53 8.05 -10.64 -8.02
CA ARG A 53 7.64 -10.94 -9.40
C ARG A 53 8.20 -9.95 -10.41
N MET A 54 8.20 -8.67 -10.06
CA MET A 54 8.78 -7.61 -10.89
C MET A 54 10.28 -7.82 -11.09
N LYS A 55 11.03 -8.13 -10.01
CA LYS A 55 12.45 -8.46 -10.10
C LYS A 55 12.69 -9.66 -11.03
N ILE A 56 11.96 -10.76 -10.84
CA ILE A 56 12.12 -11.96 -11.69
C ILE A 56 11.84 -11.63 -13.16
N SER A 57 10.78 -10.87 -13.45
CA SER A 57 10.47 -10.46 -14.82
C SER A 57 11.51 -9.50 -15.41
N TYR A 58 12.14 -8.67 -14.60
CA TYR A 58 13.22 -7.78 -15.03
C TYR A 58 14.47 -8.59 -15.34
N ASP A 59 14.90 -9.42 -14.39
CA ASP A 59 16.10 -10.26 -14.51
C ASP A 59 15.97 -11.24 -15.68
N SER A 60 14.77 -11.81 -15.92
CA SER A 60 14.53 -12.70 -17.07
C SER A 60 14.57 -11.99 -18.43
N ARG A 61 14.38 -10.67 -18.45
CA ARG A 61 14.44 -9.82 -19.66
C ARG A 61 15.79 -9.14 -19.83
N ALA A 62 16.63 -9.15 -18.80
CA ALA A 62 17.97 -8.61 -18.88
C ALA A 62 18.80 -9.52 -19.80
N THR A 63 19.10 -9.03 -20.99
CA THR A 63 20.07 -9.66 -21.87
C THR A 63 21.47 -9.27 -21.41
N ASP A 64 22.37 -10.25 -21.37
CA ASP A 64 23.78 -9.98 -21.18
C ASP A 64 24.32 -9.27 -22.43
N HIS A 65 24.82 -8.05 -22.25
CA HIS A 65 25.41 -7.27 -23.31
C HIS A 65 26.93 -7.34 -23.18
N HIS A 66 27.57 -8.05 -24.10
CA HIS A 66 29.02 -8.09 -24.16
C HIS A 66 29.55 -6.80 -24.79
N PHE A 67 30.20 -5.97 -23.97
CA PHE A 67 30.91 -4.77 -24.43
C PHE A 67 32.30 -5.14 -24.94
N LYS A 68 32.79 -4.39 -25.92
CA LYS A 68 34.16 -4.48 -26.44
C LYS A 68 34.97 -3.26 -26.01
N ASP A 69 36.28 -3.39 -26.10
CA ASP A 69 37.19 -2.26 -25.88
C ASP A 69 36.86 -1.13 -26.87
N GLY A 70 36.60 0.06 -26.34
CA GLY A 70 36.19 1.24 -27.11
C GLY A 70 34.69 1.56 -27.06
N ASP A 71 33.85 0.68 -26.51
CA ASP A 71 32.41 0.95 -26.36
C ASP A 71 32.16 2.00 -25.26
N GLN A 72 31.30 2.98 -25.55
CA GLN A 72 30.85 3.96 -24.57
C GLN A 72 29.71 3.38 -23.73
N VAL A 73 29.89 3.37 -22.42
CA VAL A 73 28.91 2.86 -21.46
C VAL A 73 28.61 3.93 -20.43
N TRP A 74 27.32 4.16 -20.16
CA TRP A 74 26.88 5.05 -19.10
C TRP A 74 27.13 4.42 -17.73
N MET A 75 27.88 5.10 -16.87
CA MET A 75 28.13 4.68 -15.50
C MET A 75 27.16 5.36 -14.55
N TYR A 76 26.45 4.56 -13.75
CA TYR A 76 25.59 5.09 -12.71
C TYR A 76 26.42 5.63 -11.53
N ASN A 77 26.37 6.94 -11.31
CA ASN A 77 27.08 7.62 -10.25
C ASN A 77 26.22 7.79 -9.00
N LEU A 78 26.47 6.97 -7.99
CA LEU A 78 25.81 7.02 -6.68
C LEU A 78 26.28 8.20 -5.81
N LYS A 79 27.32 8.95 -6.21
CA LYS A 79 27.88 10.04 -5.40
C LYS A 79 26.94 11.23 -5.39
N ARG A 80 26.48 11.58 -4.20
CA ARG A 80 25.66 12.78 -3.97
C ARG A 80 26.54 14.02 -3.96
N ARG A 81 26.25 14.98 -4.84
CA ARG A 81 26.78 16.35 -4.77
C ARG A 81 26.06 17.15 -3.69
N ARG A 82 26.81 17.66 -2.71
CA ARG A 82 26.26 18.52 -1.65
C ARG A 82 25.66 19.78 -2.29
N GLY A 83 24.49 20.21 -1.81
CA GLY A 83 23.79 21.40 -2.34
C GLY A 83 22.80 21.14 -3.49
N LEU A 84 22.76 19.93 -4.07
CA LEU A 84 21.77 19.55 -5.09
C LEU A 84 20.77 18.53 -4.56
N SER A 85 19.50 18.66 -4.99
CA SER A 85 18.45 17.67 -4.70
C SER A 85 18.63 16.43 -5.58
N ARG A 86 18.17 15.26 -5.12
CA ARG A 86 18.34 13.99 -5.85
C ARG A 86 17.76 14.00 -7.28
N LYS A 87 16.75 14.83 -7.53
CA LYS A 87 16.12 14.96 -8.85
C LYS A 87 16.92 15.85 -9.82
N LEU A 88 17.76 16.74 -9.29
CA LEU A 88 18.56 17.67 -10.07
C LEU A 88 20.02 17.21 -10.24
N GLN A 89 20.34 16.00 -9.75
CA GLN A 89 21.67 15.41 -9.89
C GLN A 89 21.75 14.58 -11.17
N GLN A 90 22.80 14.79 -11.94
CA GLN A 90 23.17 13.90 -13.03
C GLN A 90 23.80 12.63 -12.44
N ASN A 91 23.05 11.54 -12.48
CA ASN A 91 23.47 10.23 -11.96
C ASN A 91 24.06 9.32 -13.05
N TRP A 92 24.15 9.79 -14.29
CA TRP A 92 24.73 9.05 -15.41
C TRP A 92 25.91 9.85 -15.94
N VAL A 93 27.11 9.26 -15.89
CA VAL A 93 28.35 9.84 -16.40
C VAL A 93 28.94 8.91 -17.45
#